data_AF-A0A917K290-F1
#
_entry.id   AF-A0A917K290-F1
#
_cell.length_a   1.000
_cell.length_b   1.000
_cell.length_c   1.000
_cell.angle_alpha   90.00
_cell.angle_beta   90.00
_cell.angle_gamma   90.00
#
_symmetry.space_group_name_H-M   'P 1'
#
loop_
_entity.id
_entity.type
_entity.pdbx_description
1 polymer ?
#
loop_
_entity_poly.entity_id
_entity_poly.type
_entity_poly.pdbx_seq_one_letter_code
_entity_poly.pdbx_strand_id
1 'polypeptide(L)'
;MLASYGLTFQQNVTLRLAAVADGPVERAQLVAGVVSALKADPADVESTVGELITAGLLVSHEPSGLGITDAGRELYARVATATAPVTARIYAGISEQDRAVMGRVPALVTERADAELAALEARQVVEYSTNGFRCSRRRRSRVDMTYYDHGTAAERWERAQQFFDAKDYAGAARVLVGLVEEVPEQTGPRLLLARAYYHSAQLLRAEAELRVIVERDPVEHYARLMLGRTLQRQARHEEAESHLKIASALAGEFQDA
;
A
#
# COMPACT_ATOMS: atom_id res chain seq x y z
N MET A 1 -24.22 -8.15 19.39
CA MET A 1 -24.88 -7.19 18.48
C MET A 1 -24.64 -7.53 17.01
N LEU A 2 -23.45 -7.88 16.55
CA LEU A 2 -23.23 -8.34 15.16
C LEU A 2 -23.73 -9.78 14.92
N ALA A 3 -23.55 -10.66 15.91
CA ALA A 3 -24.03 -12.03 15.84
C ALA A 3 -25.56 -12.16 15.65
N SER A 4 -26.36 -11.19 16.12
CA SER A 4 -27.82 -11.17 15.87
C SER A 4 -28.18 -10.84 14.41
N TYR A 5 -27.22 -10.34 13.63
CA TYR A 5 -27.35 -10.14 12.18
C TYR A 5 -26.60 -11.24 11.39
N GLY A 6 -26.14 -12.30 12.06
CA GLY A 6 -25.41 -13.40 11.43
C GLY A 6 -24.00 -13.04 10.95
N LEU A 7 -23.44 -11.91 11.38
CA LEU A 7 -22.12 -11.44 10.96
C LEU A 7 -21.08 -11.59 12.07
N THR A 8 -19.89 -12.02 11.69
CA THR A 8 -18.68 -11.87 12.51
C THR A 8 -18.15 -10.44 12.46
N PHE A 9 -17.26 -10.10 13.38
CA PHE A 9 -16.60 -8.80 13.38
C PHE A 9 -15.80 -8.56 12.10
N GLN A 10 -15.03 -9.57 11.65
CA GLN A 10 -14.25 -9.51 10.41
C GLN A 10 -15.15 -9.37 9.18
N GLN A 11 -16.23 -10.15 9.07
CA GLN A 11 -17.22 -10.04 7.98
C GLN A 11 -17.83 -8.64 7.91
N ASN A 12 -18.19 -8.05 9.05
CA ASN A 12 -18.74 -6.69 9.11
C ASN A 12 -17.73 -5.62 8.64
N VAL A 13 -16.45 -5.79 8.97
CA VAL A 13 -15.38 -4.86 8.54
C VAL A 13 -15.12 -4.98 7.04
N THR A 14 -15.07 -6.21 6.51
CA THR A 14 -14.94 -6.47 5.07
C THR A 14 -16.12 -5.88 4.30
N LEU A 15 -17.35 -6.10 4.76
CA LEU A 15 -18.56 -5.57 4.14
C LEU A 15 -18.61 -4.04 4.16
N ARG A 16 -18.18 -3.41 5.28
CA ARG A 16 -18.07 -1.94 5.38
C ARG A 16 -17.10 -1.35 4.36
N LEU A 17 -15.92 -1.94 4.19
CA LEU A 17 -14.93 -1.45 3.24
C LEU A 17 -15.43 -1.57 1.79
N ALA A 18 -16.16 -2.64 1.47
CA ALA A 18 -16.80 -2.79 0.16
C ALA A 18 -17.98 -1.82 -0.03
N ALA A 19 -18.76 -1.53 1.02
CA ALA A 19 -19.91 -0.63 0.96
C ALA A 19 -19.54 0.86 0.77
N VAL A 20 -18.35 1.26 1.23
CA VAL A 20 -17.87 2.66 1.19
C VAL A 20 -17.08 2.95 -0.08
N ALA A 21 -16.71 1.93 -0.86
CA ALA A 21 -16.06 2.13 -2.14
C ALA A 21 -17.06 2.60 -3.21
N ASP A 22 -16.67 3.60 -4.00
CA ASP A 22 -17.45 4.12 -5.13
C ASP A 22 -17.37 3.20 -6.37
N GLY A 23 -17.70 1.91 -6.21
CA GLY A 23 -17.73 0.91 -7.28
C GLY A 23 -17.05 -0.41 -6.94
N PRO A 24 -16.89 -1.32 -7.92
CA PRO A 24 -16.16 -2.57 -7.74
C PRO A 24 -14.72 -2.32 -7.28
N VAL A 25 -14.27 -3.08 -6.29
CA VAL A 25 -12.95 -2.95 -5.67
C VAL A 25 -12.11 -4.15 -6.02
N GLU A 26 -10.83 -3.95 -6.33
CA GLU A 26 -9.91 -5.07 -6.50
C GLU A 26 -9.88 -5.95 -5.25
N ARG A 27 -10.01 -7.27 -5.44
CA ARG A 27 -10.04 -8.23 -4.31
C ARG A 27 -8.82 -8.11 -3.41
N ALA A 28 -7.64 -8.03 -4.02
CA ALA A 28 -6.38 -7.85 -3.30
C ALA A 28 -6.36 -6.55 -2.48
N GLN A 29 -6.96 -5.47 -3.00
CA GLN A 29 -7.02 -4.19 -2.30
C GLN A 29 -7.99 -4.23 -1.10
N LEU A 30 -9.14 -4.88 -1.26
CA LEU A 30 -10.11 -5.06 -0.18
C LEU A 30 -9.49 -5.87 0.97
N VAL A 31 -8.90 -7.03 0.65
CA VAL A 31 -8.17 -7.88 1.61
C VAL A 31 -7.05 -7.10 2.26
N ALA A 32 -6.32 -6.30 1.47
CA ALA A 32 -5.24 -5.49 1.99
C ALA A 32 -5.71 -4.51 3.08
N GLY A 33 -6.84 -3.83 2.82
CA GLY A 33 -7.48 -2.90 3.74
C GLY A 33 -7.98 -3.55 5.02
N VAL A 34 -8.64 -4.71 4.93
CA VAL A 34 -9.15 -5.44 6.12
C VAL A 34 -8.00 -5.90 7.02
N VAL A 35 -6.97 -6.52 6.45
CA VAL A 35 -5.77 -6.93 7.21
C VAL A 35 -5.10 -5.71 7.85
N SER A 36 -5.02 -4.56 7.16
CA SER A 36 -4.43 -3.36 7.76
C SER A 36 -5.23 -2.86 8.96
N ALA A 37 -6.56 -2.86 8.85
CA ALA A 37 -7.48 -2.41 9.89
C ALA A 37 -7.54 -3.37 11.09
N LEU A 38 -7.48 -4.67 10.86
CA LEU A 38 -7.68 -5.70 11.89
C LEU A 38 -6.40 -6.40 12.34
N LYS A 39 -5.29 -6.20 11.64
CA LYS A 39 -4.04 -6.96 11.82
C LYS A 39 -4.26 -8.48 11.76
N ALA A 40 -5.22 -8.89 10.93
CA ALA A 40 -5.61 -10.28 10.73
C ALA A 40 -4.72 -10.99 9.70
N ASP A 41 -4.73 -12.32 9.71
CA ASP A 41 -4.04 -13.13 8.71
C ASP A 41 -4.70 -12.95 7.32
N PRO A 42 -3.94 -12.71 6.24
CA PRO A 42 -4.49 -12.59 4.89
C PRO A 42 -5.34 -13.79 4.44
N ALA A 43 -4.98 -15.02 4.81
CA ALA A 43 -5.71 -16.22 4.44
C ALA A 43 -7.09 -16.28 5.12
N ASP A 44 -7.17 -15.86 6.39
CA ASP A 44 -8.44 -15.78 7.12
C ASP A 44 -9.38 -14.73 6.50
N VAL A 45 -8.81 -13.61 6.05
CA VAL A 45 -9.56 -12.55 5.36
C VAL A 45 -10.05 -13.02 4.00
N GLU A 46 -9.22 -13.74 3.23
CA GLU A 46 -9.64 -14.35 1.96
C GLU A 46 -10.76 -15.38 2.15
N SER A 47 -10.67 -16.22 3.19
CA SER A 47 -11.75 -17.13 3.57
C SER A 47 -13.04 -16.37 3.88
N THR A 48 -12.94 -15.28 4.65
CA THR A 48 -14.09 -14.41 4.97
C THR A 48 -14.73 -13.80 3.73
N VAL A 49 -13.93 -13.38 2.75
CA VAL A 49 -14.46 -12.89 1.46
C VAL A 49 -15.21 -14.00 0.74
N GLY A 50 -14.68 -15.22 0.73
CA GLY A 50 -15.38 -16.40 0.20
C GLY A 50 -16.74 -16.64 0.87
N GLU A 51 -16.79 -16.61 2.20
CA GLU A 51 -18.04 -16.76 2.96
C GLU A 51 -19.07 -15.69 2.61
N LEU A 52 -18.65 -14.43 2.46
CA LEU A 52 -19.53 -13.32 2.09
C LEU A 52 -20.05 -13.43 0.65
N ILE A 53 -19.26 -13.99 -0.26
CA ILE A 53 -19.70 -14.31 -1.62
C ILE A 53 -20.73 -15.45 -1.58
N THR A 54 -20.44 -16.53 -0.85
CA THR A 54 -21.39 -17.65 -0.68
C THR A 54 -22.70 -17.20 -0.04
N ALA A 55 -22.65 -16.23 0.88
CA ALA A 55 -23.83 -15.62 1.49
C ALA A 55 -24.57 -14.63 0.57
N GLY A 56 -24.06 -14.35 -0.64
CA GLY A 56 -24.66 -13.42 -1.59
C GLY A 56 -24.54 -11.94 -1.20
N LEU A 57 -23.64 -11.60 -0.27
CA LEU A 57 -23.42 -10.22 0.20
C LEU A 57 -22.35 -9.50 -0.63
N LEU A 58 -21.43 -10.26 -1.22
CA LEU A 58 -20.45 -9.79 -2.20
C LEU A 58 -20.63 -10.57 -3.50
N VAL A 59 -20.19 -9.98 -4.61
CA VAL A 59 -20.17 -10.60 -5.94
C VAL A 59 -18.80 -10.40 -6.57
N SER A 60 -18.26 -11.45 -7.18
CA SER A 60 -17.03 -11.37 -7.98
C SER A 60 -17.33 -10.80 -9.37
N HIS A 61 -16.49 -9.91 -9.84
CA HIS A 61 -16.47 -9.36 -11.19
C HIS A 61 -15.14 -9.73 -11.86
N GLU A 62 -15.20 -10.11 -13.14
CA GLU A 62 -13.99 -10.36 -13.93
C GLU A 62 -13.27 -9.04 -14.27
N PRO A 63 -11.91 -9.01 -14.27
CA PRO A 63 -11.02 -10.14 -14.02
C PRO A 63 -10.70 -10.40 -12.53
N SER A 64 -10.86 -9.43 -11.63
CA SER A 64 -10.51 -9.58 -10.20
C SER A 64 -11.25 -8.63 -9.25
N GLY A 65 -12.33 -8.02 -9.72
CA GLY A 65 -13.13 -7.07 -8.93
C GLY A 65 -14.07 -7.77 -7.95
N LEU A 66 -14.40 -7.08 -6.87
CA LEU A 66 -15.45 -7.44 -5.92
C LEU A 66 -16.43 -6.28 -5.79
N GLY A 67 -17.70 -6.55 -6.00
CA GLY A 67 -18.80 -5.62 -5.78
C GLY A 67 -19.59 -6.02 -4.55
N ILE A 68 -20.19 -5.02 -3.88
CA ILE A 68 -21.23 -5.27 -2.87
C ILE A 68 -22.58 -5.46 -3.56
N THR A 69 -23.34 -6.48 -3.16
CA THR A 69 -24.68 -6.73 -3.70
C THR A 69 -25.73 -5.81 -3.04
N ASP A 70 -26.95 -5.75 -3.58
CA ASP A 70 -28.06 -5.05 -2.92
C ASP A 70 -28.33 -5.62 -1.52
N ALA A 71 -28.34 -6.95 -1.39
CA ALA A 71 -28.49 -7.62 -0.11
C ALA A 71 -27.37 -7.26 0.88
N GLY A 72 -26.12 -7.18 0.39
CA GLY A 72 -24.97 -6.71 1.16
C GLY A 72 -25.14 -5.26 1.63
N ARG A 73 -25.57 -4.35 0.74
CA ARG A 73 -25.84 -2.94 1.07
C ARG A 73 -26.94 -2.81 2.11
N GLU A 74 -28.06 -3.52 1.95
CA GLU A 74 -29.17 -3.48 2.90
C GLU A 74 -28.78 -4.04 4.27
N LEU A 75 -28.01 -5.13 4.32
CA LEU A 75 -27.53 -5.68 5.58
C LEU A 75 -26.58 -4.70 6.28
N TYR A 76 -25.63 -4.12 5.54
CA TYR A 76 -24.72 -3.10 6.07
C TYR A 76 -25.50 -1.88 6.61
N ALA A 77 -26.46 -1.36 5.85
CA ALA A 77 -27.28 -0.21 6.26
C ALA A 77 -28.08 -0.50 7.54
N ARG A 78 -28.65 -1.70 7.68
CA ARG A 78 -29.34 -2.13 8.91
C ARG A 78 -28.40 -2.17 10.12
N VAL A 79 -27.22 -2.77 9.96
CA VAL A 79 -26.20 -2.86 11.03
C VAL A 79 -25.68 -1.46 11.40
N ALA A 80 -25.41 -0.61 10.41
CA ALA A 80 -24.97 0.76 10.62
C ALA A 80 -26.03 1.58 11.38
N THR A 81 -27.31 1.48 10.99
CA THR A 81 -28.42 2.17 11.66
C THR A 81 -28.58 1.68 13.09
N ALA A 82 -28.51 0.37 13.32
CA ALA A 82 -28.62 -0.21 14.65
C ALA A 82 -27.48 0.20 15.58
N THR A 83 -26.25 0.34 15.06
CA THR A 83 -25.06 0.69 15.84
C THR A 83 -24.87 2.21 16.00
N ALA A 84 -25.48 3.03 15.15
CA ALA A 84 -25.34 4.49 15.17
C ALA A 84 -25.62 5.14 16.54
N PRO A 85 -26.68 4.78 17.31
CA PRO A 85 -26.92 5.36 18.64
C PRO A 85 -25.85 4.99 19.67
N VAL A 86 -25.20 3.84 19.51
CA VAL A 86 -24.08 3.42 20.38
C VAL A 86 -22.85 4.27 20.02
N THR A 87 -22.50 4.34 18.74
CA THR A 87 -21.39 5.17 18.24
C THR A 87 -21.57 6.63 18.62
N ALA A 88 -22.77 7.20 18.45
CA ALA A 88 -23.06 8.59 18.80
C ALA A 88 -22.80 8.88 20.28
N ARG A 89 -23.10 7.94 21.18
CA ARG A 89 -22.78 8.06 22.62
C ARG A 89 -21.29 7.98 22.91
N ILE A 90 -20.55 7.13 22.20
CA ILE A 90 -19.08 7.01 22.34
C ILE A 90 -18.39 8.31 21.92
N TYR A 91 -18.85 8.94 20.84
CA TYR A 91 -18.29 10.19 20.33
C TYR A 91 -18.96 11.45 20.91
N ALA A 92 -19.90 11.29 21.85
CA ALA A 92 -20.56 12.42 22.50
C ALA A 92 -19.53 13.25 23.26
N GLY A 93 -19.64 14.57 23.17
CA GLY A 93 -18.70 15.51 23.79
C GLY A 93 -17.42 15.79 22.98
N ILE A 94 -17.13 15.03 21.93
CA ILE A 94 -16.05 15.37 20.97
C ILE A 94 -16.65 16.30 19.91
N SER A 95 -16.16 17.54 19.81
CA SER A 95 -16.66 18.52 18.83
C SER A 95 -16.36 18.08 17.39
N GLU A 96 -17.10 18.61 16.41
CA GLU A 96 -16.82 18.35 15.00
C GLU A 96 -15.41 18.80 14.60
N GLN A 97 -14.95 19.92 15.16
CA GLN A 97 -13.57 20.39 14.99
C GLN A 97 -12.55 19.39 15.55
N ASP A 98 -12.77 18.87 16.75
CA ASP A 98 -11.84 17.89 17.36
C ASP A 98 -11.83 16.58 16.57
N ARG A 99 -12.99 16.13 16.05
CA ARG A 99 -13.04 14.95 15.16
C ARG A 99 -12.33 15.18 13.85
N ALA A 100 -12.48 16.36 13.24
CA ALA A 100 -11.74 16.74 12.05
C ALA A 100 -10.23 16.77 12.31
N VAL A 101 -9.82 17.25 13.49
CA VAL A 101 -8.42 17.23 13.94
C VAL A 101 -7.91 15.79 14.12
N MET A 102 -8.70 14.89 14.71
CA MET A 102 -8.35 13.47 14.84
C MET A 102 -8.13 12.78 13.49
N GLY A 103 -8.78 13.22 12.41
CA GLY A 103 -8.50 12.73 11.06
C GLY A 103 -7.28 13.42 10.42
N ARG A 104 -7.21 14.75 10.54
CA ARG A 104 -6.21 15.58 9.86
C ARG A 104 -4.80 15.41 10.42
N VAL A 105 -4.64 15.40 11.74
CA VAL A 105 -3.32 15.36 12.37
C VAL A 105 -2.58 14.06 12.06
N PRO A 106 -3.17 12.85 12.22
CA PRO A 106 -2.49 11.62 11.85
C PRO A 106 -2.13 11.57 10.36
N ALA A 107 -3.02 12.02 9.46
CA ALA A 107 -2.71 12.08 8.04
C ALA A 107 -1.50 12.98 7.74
N LEU A 108 -1.46 14.18 8.33
CA LEU A 108 -0.31 15.10 8.21
C LEU A 108 0.96 14.52 8.85
N VAL A 109 0.84 13.81 9.97
CA VAL A 109 1.99 13.17 10.63
C VAL A 109 2.54 12.05 9.75
N THR A 110 1.69 11.24 9.13
CA THR A 110 2.10 10.23 8.15
C THR A 110 2.82 10.87 6.98
N GLU A 111 2.20 11.88 6.34
CA GLU A 111 2.81 12.61 5.21
C GLU A 111 4.18 13.20 5.58
N ARG A 112 4.29 13.83 6.76
CA ARG A 112 5.56 14.36 7.26
C ARG A 112 6.58 13.28 7.57
N ALA A 113 6.16 12.16 8.16
CA ALA A 113 7.05 11.05 8.44
C ALA A 113 7.62 10.46 7.14
N ASP A 114 6.79 10.34 6.11
CA ASP A 114 7.19 9.91 4.77
C ASP A 114 8.15 10.93 4.13
N ALA A 115 7.89 12.23 4.25
CA ALA A 115 8.77 13.28 3.75
C ALA A 115 10.11 13.35 4.49
N GLU A 116 10.12 13.14 5.81
CA GLU A 116 11.33 13.11 6.64
C GLU A 116 12.17 11.86 6.36
N LEU A 117 11.52 10.68 6.28
CA LEU A 117 12.17 9.47 5.78
C LEU A 117 12.78 9.75 4.40
N ALA A 118 12.08 10.54 3.57
CA ALA A 118 12.57 10.92 2.27
C ALA A 118 13.82 11.78 2.24
N ALA A 119 13.86 12.78 3.10
CA ALA A 119 15.00 13.66 3.24
C ALA A 119 16.23 12.95 3.85
N LEU A 120 16.01 12.01 4.77
CA LEU A 120 17.09 11.28 5.43
C LEU A 120 17.85 10.36 4.48
N GLU A 121 17.12 9.62 3.65
CA GLU A 121 17.74 8.72 2.67
C GLU A 121 18.39 9.53 1.54
N ALA A 122 17.80 10.65 1.10
CA ALA A 122 18.44 11.56 0.13
C ALA A 122 19.78 12.14 0.65
N ARG A 123 19.87 12.42 1.96
CA ARG A 123 21.14 12.82 2.59
C ARG A 123 22.17 11.69 2.61
N GLN A 124 21.74 10.44 2.84
CA GLN A 124 22.63 9.27 2.77
C GLN A 124 23.20 9.07 1.36
N VAL A 125 22.39 9.22 0.31
CA VAL A 125 22.83 9.08 -1.09
C VAL A 125 23.86 10.15 -1.47
N VAL A 126 23.67 11.41 -1.03
CA VAL A 126 24.64 12.51 -1.27
C VAL A 126 25.95 12.27 -0.49
N GLU A 127 25.85 11.74 0.73
CA GLU A 127 27.01 11.43 1.57
C GLU A 127 27.80 10.22 1.04
N TYR A 128 27.16 9.22 0.42
CA TYR A 128 27.86 8.09 -0.23
C TYR A 128 28.58 8.48 -1.53
N SER A 129 28.02 9.42 -2.30
CA SER A 129 28.65 9.91 -3.54
C SER A 129 29.88 10.79 -3.30
N THR A 130 29.97 11.47 -2.16
CA THR A 130 31.08 12.39 -1.85
C THR A 130 32.20 11.78 -0.99
N ASN A 131 32.00 10.61 -0.38
CA ASN A 131 32.88 10.10 0.68
C ASN A 131 33.72 8.86 0.30
N GLY A 132 33.97 8.66 -1.00
CA GLY A 132 35.22 8.03 -1.41
C GLY A 132 36.37 8.91 -0.93
N PHE A 133 37.00 8.51 0.19
CA PHE A 133 38.18 9.08 0.89
C PHE A 133 37.91 9.55 2.34
N ARG A 134 38.24 8.63 3.29
CA ARG A 134 38.69 8.81 4.69
C ARG A 134 37.69 9.16 5.80
N CYS A 135 37.39 8.11 6.58
CA CYS A 135 37.40 7.96 8.05
C CYS A 135 36.62 8.93 9.00
N SER A 136 35.77 8.30 9.83
CA SER A 136 35.46 8.57 11.26
C SER A 136 34.09 9.18 11.66
N ARG A 137 33.18 8.26 12.06
CA ARG A 137 32.08 8.30 13.08
C ARG A 137 31.73 9.62 13.78
N ARG A 138 30.40 9.89 13.93
CA ARG A 138 29.72 9.95 15.26
C ARG A 138 28.16 9.95 15.23
N ARG A 139 27.59 8.88 15.82
CA ARG A 139 26.32 8.74 16.59
C ARG A 139 24.96 9.02 15.91
N ARG A 140 24.49 8.08 15.07
CA ARG A 140 23.09 7.59 15.14
C ARG A 140 23.06 6.31 15.99
N SER A 141 21.98 6.04 16.71
CA SER A 141 21.83 4.91 17.63
C SER A 141 22.26 3.58 16.99
N ARG A 142 23.23 2.91 17.61
CA ARG A 142 23.82 1.63 17.18
C ARG A 142 22.83 0.46 17.16
N VAL A 143 21.58 0.66 17.61
CA VAL A 143 20.56 -0.37 17.80
C VAL A 143 19.52 -0.38 16.67
N ASP A 144 19.33 0.73 15.95
CA ASP A 144 18.36 0.83 14.84
C ASP A 144 19.03 0.50 13.48
N MET A 145 20.29 0.94 13.33
CA MET A 145 21.18 0.63 12.20
C MET A 145 21.55 -0.85 12.09
N THR A 146 21.34 -1.60 13.17
CA THR A 146 21.69 -3.01 13.24
C THR A 146 20.53 -3.86 12.69
N TYR A 147 19.29 -3.64 13.07
CA TYR A 147 18.20 -4.56 12.70
C TYR A 147 17.89 -4.64 11.19
N TYR A 148 17.96 -3.53 10.45
CA TYR A 148 17.57 -3.49 9.03
C TYR A 148 18.71 -3.88 8.06
N ASP A 149 19.96 -3.55 8.39
CA ASP A 149 21.13 -3.77 7.53
C ASP A 149 21.90 -5.08 7.80
N HIS A 150 21.49 -5.87 8.80
CA HIS A 150 22.21 -7.10 9.14
C HIS A 150 21.93 -8.27 8.19
N GLY A 151 22.96 -9.08 8.01
CA GLY A 151 22.91 -10.30 7.22
C GLY A 151 23.38 -10.07 5.79
N THR A 152 23.46 -11.18 5.06
CA THR A 152 23.77 -11.21 3.63
C THR A 152 22.70 -10.47 2.82
N ALA A 153 23.03 -10.12 1.58
CA ALA A 153 22.07 -9.52 0.64
C ALA A 153 20.80 -10.39 0.46
N ALA A 154 20.94 -11.72 0.48
CA ALA A 154 19.82 -12.65 0.40
C ALA A 154 18.93 -12.61 1.65
N GLU A 155 19.52 -12.58 2.86
CA GLU A 155 18.77 -12.47 4.11
C GLU A 155 18.05 -11.12 4.24
N ARG A 156 18.68 -10.04 3.75
CA ARG A 156 18.03 -8.72 3.66
C ARG A 156 16.91 -8.69 2.64
N TRP A 157 17.09 -9.32 1.49
CA TRP A 157 16.04 -9.49 0.49
C TRP A 157 14.82 -10.23 1.06
N GLU A 158 15.04 -11.35 1.74
CA GLU A 158 13.97 -12.12 2.38
C GLU A 158 13.27 -11.29 3.46
N ARG A 159 14.02 -10.57 4.30
CA ARG A 159 13.46 -9.68 5.31
C ARG A 159 12.63 -8.54 4.71
N ALA A 160 13.09 -7.95 3.61
CA ALA A 160 12.35 -6.93 2.91
C ALA A 160 11.01 -7.45 2.38
N GLN A 161 10.99 -8.68 1.84
CA GLN A 161 9.77 -9.36 1.44
C GLN A 161 8.85 -9.59 2.65
N GLN A 162 9.38 -10.07 3.78
CA GLN A 162 8.60 -10.25 5.01
C GLN A 162 7.96 -8.94 5.50
N PHE A 163 8.70 -7.82 5.50
CA PHE A 163 8.14 -6.51 5.84
C PHE A 163 7.06 -6.07 4.84
N PHE A 164 7.32 -6.29 3.56
CA PHE A 164 6.38 -5.93 2.50
C PHE A 164 5.08 -6.73 2.62
N ASP A 165 5.19 -8.03 2.89
CA ASP A 165 4.06 -8.95 3.11
C ASP A 165 3.29 -8.60 4.39
N ALA A 166 4.01 -8.18 5.44
CA ALA A 166 3.44 -7.61 6.66
C ALA A 166 2.85 -6.20 6.46
N LYS A 167 2.96 -5.62 5.25
CA LYS A 167 2.54 -4.26 4.88
C LYS A 167 3.22 -3.14 5.65
N ASP A 168 4.33 -3.46 6.31
CA ASP A 168 5.25 -2.43 6.78
C ASP A 168 6.09 -1.97 5.59
N TYR A 169 5.45 -1.23 4.68
CA TYR A 169 6.08 -0.75 3.46
C TYR A 169 7.23 0.22 3.76
N ALA A 170 7.15 0.98 4.86
CA ALA A 170 8.23 1.84 5.32
C ALA A 170 9.41 1.01 5.84
N GLY A 171 9.16 -0.05 6.62
CA GLY A 171 10.20 -1.00 7.04
C GLY A 171 10.84 -1.74 5.87
N ALA A 172 10.04 -2.20 4.90
CA ALA A 172 10.52 -2.84 3.69
C ALA A 172 11.42 -1.90 2.88
N ALA A 173 10.99 -0.65 2.68
CA ALA A 173 11.77 0.36 1.98
C ALA A 173 13.14 0.59 2.65
N ARG A 174 13.19 0.70 3.99
CA ARG A 174 14.46 0.88 4.72
C ARG A 174 15.47 -0.24 4.46
N VAL A 175 15.01 -1.50 4.39
CA VAL A 175 15.89 -2.64 4.08
C VAL A 175 16.31 -2.62 2.60
N LEU A 176 15.38 -2.28 1.71
CA LEU A 176 15.59 -2.31 0.27
C LEU A 176 16.50 -1.20 -0.26
N VAL A 177 16.54 -0.03 0.39
CA VAL A 177 17.46 1.06 0.03
C VAL A 177 18.91 0.57 0.04
N GLY A 178 19.36 -0.03 1.14
CA GLY A 178 20.74 -0.56 1.22
C GLY A 178 20.99 -1.71 0.23
N LEU A 179 19.98 -2.53 -0.04
CA LEU A 179 20.11 -3.62 -1.01
C LEU A 179 20.25 -3.11 -2.45
N VAL A 180 19.49 -2.09 -2.84
CA VAL A 180 19.56 -1.47 -4.18
C VAL A 180 20.88 -0.74 -4.41
N GLU A 181 21.49 -0.19 -3.35
CA GLU A 181 22.83 0.41 -3.43
C GLU A 181 23.94 -0.64 -3.62
N GLU A 182 23.79 -1.81 -3.02
CA GLU A 182 24.76 -2.91 -3.13
C GLU A 182 24.66 -3.69 -4.44
N VAL A 183 23.45 -3.88 -4.95
CA VAL A 183 23.18 -4.59 -6.21
C VAL A 183 22.35 -3.74 -7.17
N PRO A 184 22.88 -2.59 -7.62
CA PRO A 184 22.13 -1.63 -8.45
C PRO A 184 21.68 -2.22 -9.79
N GLU A 185 22.37 -3.27 -10.25
CA GLU A 185 22.08 -4.04 -11.46
C GLU A 185 20.96 -5.08 -11.28
N GLN A 186 20.41 -5.29 -10.08
CA GLN A 186 19.28 -6.19 -9.91
C GLN A 186 17.94 -5.45 -9.96
N THR A 187 17.09 -5.82 -10.92
CA THR A 187 15.76 -5.22 -11.08
C THR A 187 14.83 -5.57 -9.91
N GLY A 188 14.92 -6.79 -9.36
CA GLY A 188 14.04 -7.28 -8.28
C GLY A 188 14.01 -6.38 -7.03
N PRO A 189 15.16 -6.12 -6.38
CA PRO A 189 15.26 -5.19 -5.25
C PRO A 189 14.69 -3.80 -5.54
N ARG A 190 15.05 -3.21 -6.68
CA ARG A 190 14.61 -1.88 -7.08
C ARG A 190 13.10 -1.83 -7.34
N LEU A 191 12.56 -2.86 -7.97
CA LEU A 191 11.14 -2.96 -8.25
C LEU A 191 10.33 -3.15 -6.96
N LEU A 192 10.81 -3.97 -6.02
CA LEU A 192 10.16 -4.11 -4.71
C LEU A 192 10.22 -2.81 -3.90
N LEU A 193 11.33 -2.06 -3.99
CA LEU A 193 11.49 -0.74 -3.37
C LEU A 193 10.47 0.26 -3.94
N ALA A 194 10.35 0.32 -5.27
CA ALA A 194 9.36 1.16 -5.93
C ALA A 194 7.92 0.83 -5.49
N ARG A 195 7.58 -0.46 -5.37
CA ARG A 195 6.27 -0.91 -4.87
C ARG A 195 6.07 -0.48 -3.42
N ALA A 196 7.09 -0.63 -2.57
CA ALA A 196 7.01 -0.24 -1.16
C ALA A 196 6.71 1.27 -1.05
N TYR A 197 7.43 2.11 -1.79
CA TYR A 197 7.16 3.55 -1.87
C TYR A 197 5.76 3.88 -2.40
N TYR A 198 5.29 3.16 -3.42
CA TYR A 198 3.94 3.37 -3.95
C TYR A 198 2.87 3.10 -2.88
N HIS A 199 3.02 2.01 -2.11
CA HIS A 199 2.05 1.62 -1.08
C HIS A 199 2.15 2.48 0.19
N SER A 200 3.32 3.04 0.51
CA SER A 200 3.47 4.05 1.58
C SER A 200 3.13 5.48 1.13
N ALA A 201 2.55 5.66 -0.06
CA ALA A 201 2.21 6.98 -0.64
C ALA A 201 3.40 7.92 -0.88
N GLN A 202 4.64 7.41 -0.89
CA GLN A 202 5.86 8.12 -1.26
C GLN A 202 6.02 8.16 -2.80
N LEU A 203 5.06 8.78 -3.49
CA LEU A 203 4.88 8.67 -4.95
C LEU A 203 6.06 9.21 -5.77
N LEU A 204 6.71 10.29 -5.33
CA LEU A 204 7.86 10.86 -6.04
C LEU A 204 9.05 9.89 -6.05
N ARG A 205 9.18 9.09 -5.00
CA ARG A 205 10.28 8.13 -4.80
C ARG A 205 10.02 6.86 -5.59
N ALA A 206 8.78 6.38 -5.56
CA ALA A 206 8.33 5.31 -6.44
C ALA A 206 8.60 5.67 -7.90
N GLU A 207 8.22 6.87 -8.33
CA GLU A 207 8.46 7.37 -9.68
C GLU A 207 9.95 7.39 -10.05
N ALA A 208 10.82 7.88 -9.17
CA ALA A 208 12.26 7.90 -9.41
C ALA A 208 12.83 6.50 -9.65
N GLU A 209 12.50 5.53 -8.78
CA GLU A 209 12.96 4.14 -8.94
C GLU A 209 12.41 3.49 -10.20
N LEU A 210 11.13 3.73 -10.52
CA LEU A 210 10.48 3.16 -11.71
C LEU A 210 11.06 3.72 -13.00
N ARG A 211 11.43 5.01 -13.06
CA ARG A 211 12.12 5.57 -14.22
C ARG A 211 13.47 4.90 -14.47
N VAL A 212 14.26 4.68 -13.42
CA VAL A 212 15.54 3.97 -13.54
C VAL A 212 15.34 2.56 -14.12
N ILE A 213 14.31 1.84 -13.66
CA ILE A 213 13.99 0.50 -14.18
C ILE A 213 13.60 0.58 -15.66
N VAL A 214 12.70 1.48 -16.04
CA VAL A 214 12.21 1.62 -17.44
C VAL A 214 13.30 2.11 -18.40
N GLU A 215 14.20 2.98 -17.94
CA GLU A 215 15.34 3.44 -18.75
C GLU A 215 16.32 2.29 -19.04
N ARG A 216 16.53 1.42 -18.05
CA ARG A 216 17.45 0.29 -18.18
C ARG A 216 16.84 -0.90 -18.93
N ASP A 217 15.60 -1.21 -18.61
CA ASP A 217 14.81 -2.28 -19.23
C ASP A 217 13.47 -1.70 -19.74
N PRO A 218 13.44 -1.21 -20.99
CA PRO A 218 12.23 -0.64 -21.56
C PRO A 218 11.08 -1.64 -21.74
N VAL A 219 11.34 -2.95 -21.71
CA VAL A 219 10.34 -4.00 -21.90
C VAL A 219 9.83 -4.58 -20.57
N GLU A 220 10.34 -4.10 -19.43
CA GLU A 220 9.81 -4.44 -18.11
C GLU A 220 8.39 -3.86 -17.94
N HIS A 221 7.40 -4.65 -18.38
CA HIS A 221 5.99 -4.30 -18.42
C HIS A 221 5.48 -3.84 -17.06
N TYR A 222 5.84 -4.53 -15.98
CA TYR A 222 5.26 -4.26 -14.68
C TYR A 222 5.77 -2.94 -14.09
N ALA A 223 7.04 -2.59 -14.32
CA ALA A 223 7.56 -1.27 -13.95
C ALA A 223 6.87 -0.14 -14.74
N ARG A 224 6.60 -0.36 -16.03
CA ARG A 224 5.93 0.62 -16.90
C ARG A 224 4.49 0.87 -16.46
N LEU A 225 3.76 -0.19 -16.14
CA LEU A 225 2.41 -0.13 -15.57
C LEU A 225 2.40 0.65 -14.23
N MET A 226 3.32 0.30 -13.33
CA MET A 226 3.44 0.96 -12.02
C MET A 226 3.80 2.45 -12.15
N LEU A 227 4.63 2.82 -13.12
CA LEU A 227 4.97 4.22 -13.38
C LEU A 227 3.74 5.02 -13.82
N GLY A 228 2.95 4.47 -14.75
CA GLY A 228 1.67 5.06 -15.15
C GLY A 228 0.72 5.27 -13.98
N ARG A 229 0.52 4.26 -13.13
CA ARG A 229 -0.34 4.36 -11.93
C ARG A 229 0.18 5.37 -10.92
N THR A 230 1.49 5.45 -10.74
CA THR A 230 2.14 6.42 -9.85
C THR A 230 1.88 7.85 -10.33
N LEU A 231 2.02 8.11 -11.63
CA LEU A 231 1.76 9.41 -12.25
C LEU A 231 0.27 9.78 -12.18
N GLN A 232 -0.66 8.83 -12.35
CA GLN A 232 -2.10 9.07 -12.14
C GLN A 232 -2.39 9.54 -10.71
N ARG A 233 -1.80 8.89 -9.70
CA ARG A 233 -1.99 9.29 -8.29
C ARG A 233 -1.37 10.64 -7.96
N GLN A 234 -0.42 11.11 -8.76
CA GLN A 234 0.12 12.48 -8.70
C GLN A 234 -0.69 13.49 -9.55
N ALA A 235 -1.83 13.10 -10.13
CA ALA A 235 -2.64 13.91 -11.03
C ALA A 235 -1.95 14.33 -12.35
N ARG A 236 -0.92 13.60 -12.79
CA ARG A 236 -0.19 13.82 -14.06
C ARG A 236 -0.74 12.89 -15.15
N HIS A 237 -2.00 13.11 -15.52
CA HIS A 237 -2.76 12.19 -16.37
C HIS A 237 -2.19 12.03 -17.79
N GLU A 238 -1.69 13.10 -18.40
CA GLU A 238 -1.13 13.07 -19.78
C GLU A 238 0.11 12.18 -19.88
N GLU A 239 1.07 12.34 -18.96
CA GLU A 239 2.26 11.50 -18.91
C GLU A 239 1.92 10.05 -18.55
N ALA A 240 1.00 9.87 -17.60
CA ALA A 240 0.54 8.55 -17.21
C ALA A 240 -0.06 7.76 -18.38
N GLU A 241 -0.88 8.40 -19.21
CA GLU A 241 -1.52 7.77 -20.36
C GLU A 241 -0.50 7.16 -21.32
N SER A 242 0.61 7.87 -21.59
CA SER A 242 1.69 7.36 -22.43
C SER A 242 2.32 6.08 -21.86
N HIS A 243 2.63 6.08 -20.56
CA HIS A 243 3.20 4.90 -19.90
C HIS A 243 2.23 3.71 -19.86
N LEU A 244 0.95 3.95 -19.61
CA LEU A 244 -0.08 2.91 -19.56
C LEU A 244 -0.36 2.29 -20.92
N LYS A 245 -0.39 3.09 -22.00
CA LYS A 245 -0.51 2.57 -23.38
C LYS A 245 0.63 1.61 -23.70
N ILE A 246 1.86 2.00 -23.41
CA ILE A 246 3.02 1.15 -23.66
C ILE A 246 2.99 -0.12 -22.79
N ALA A 247 2.54 -0.01 -21.54
CA ALA A 247 2.34 -1.18 -20.70
C ALA A 247 1.31 -2.15 -21.31
N SER A 248 0.13 -1.68 -21.75
CA SER A 248 -0.88 -2.53 -22.40
C SER A 248 -0.34 -3.23 -23.65
N ALA A 249 0.45 -2.52 -24.46
CA ALA A 249 1.08 -3.07 -25.66
C ALA A 249 2.09 -4.18 -25.32
N LEU A 250 2.88 -4.01 -24.26
CA LEU A 250 3.83 -5.01 -23.77
C LEU A 250 3.12 -6.22 -23.13
N ALA A 251 1.93 -6.04 -22.55
CA ALA A 251 1.11 -7.10 -21.99
C ALA A 251 0.39 -7.95 -23.07
N GLY A 252 0.42 -7.51 -24.33
CA GLY A 252 -0.31 -8.15 -25.43
C GLY A 252 -1.81 -7.80 -25.48
N GLU A 253 -2.24 -6.78 -24.74
CA GLU A 253 -3.62 -6.30 -24.72
C GLU A 253 -3.79 -5.20 -25.78
N PHE A 254 -3.96 -5.59 -27.04
CA PHE A 254 -4.55 -4.72 -28.07
C PHE A 254 -6.02 -5.13 -28.27
N GLN A 255 -6.96 -4.25 -27.89
CA GLN A 255 -8.27 -4.26 -28.54
C GLN A 255 -8.12 -3.47 -29.84
N ASP A 256 -8.33 -4.16 -30.96
CA ASP A 256 -8.49 -3.58 -32.28
C ASP A 256 -9.52 -2.44 -32.25
N ALA A 257 -9.20 -1.39 -33.02
CA ALA A 257 -9.97 -0.16 -33.17
C ALA A 257 -11.39 -0.36 -33.74
#